data_AF-A0A524IKC9-F1
#
_entry.id   AF-A0A524IKC9-F1
#
_cell.length_a   1.000
_cell.length_b   1.000
_cell.length_c   1.000
_cell.angle_alpha   90.00
_cell.angle_beta   90.00
_cell.angle_gamma   90.00
#
_symmetry.space_group_name_H-M   'P 1'
#
loop_
_entity.id
_entity.type
_entity.pdbx_description
1 polymer ?
#
loop_
_entity_poly.entity_id
_entity_poly.type
_entity_poly.pdbx_seq_one_letter_code
_entity_poly.pdbx_strand_id
1 'polypeptide(L)'
;MNGRVLRCAFVFLIVFMLTAAVWSEPGDWLELGSGWEELGGMTALDGNLYIISGETLYEVDKEGNYTDLGGGWSDTGGMAAYDGLLYIISGGTLWEVDKEGNYTDIGSGWDNTGGMTVLDGRLYIVSGGTLYEVLTE
;
A
#
# COMPACT_ATOMS: atom_id res chain seq x y z
N MET A 1 -32.88 -9.34 -53.04
CA MET A 1 -34.00 -9.79 -52.19
C MET A 1 -33.82 -9.19 -50.80
N ASN A 2 -34.90 -8.65 -50.21
CA ASN A 2 -35.22 -8.41 -48.78
C ASN A 2 -34.01 -8.31 -47.81
N GLY A 3 -33.72 -7.20 -47.11
CA GLY A 3 -34.60 -6.24 -46.42
C GLY A 3 -34.71 -6.64 -44.93
N ARG A 4 -34.19 -5.87 -43.96
CA ARG A 4 -34.79 -4.74 -43.20
C ARG A 4 -33.81 -4.38 -42.04
N VAL A 5 -33.76 -3.22 -41.34
CA VAL A 5 -34.38 -1.88 -41.42
C VAL A 5 -33.57 -0.89 -40.51
N LEU A 6 -33.49 0.39 -40.90
CA LEU A 6 -33.21 1.67 -40.16
C LEU A 6 -32.32 1.69 -38.88
N ARG A 7 -31.22 2.46 -38.86
CA ARG A 7 -31.08 3.94 -38.65
C ARG A 7 -31.25 4.42 -37.20
N CYS A 8 -30.24 5.12 -36.68
CA CYS A 8 -30.41 6.46 -36.11
C CYS A 8 -29.06 7.21 -36.04
N ALA A 9 -28.82 8.09 -37.02
CA ALA A 9 -27.93 9.22 -36.83
C ALA A 9 -28.82 10.45 -36.62
N PHE A 10 -28.63 11.18 -35.52
CA PHE A 10 -29.31 12.46 -35.30
C PHE A 10 -28.25 13.51 -34.96
N VAL A 11 -27.97 14.36 -35.94
CA VAL A 11 -27.17 15.57 -35.77
C VAL A 11 -28.12 16.64 -35.22
N PHE A 12 -27.78 17.31 -34.11
CA PHE A 12 -28.13 18.73 -33.93
C PHE A 12 -27.22 19.43 -32.92
N LEU A 13 -26.92 20.69 -33.23
CA LEU A 13 -25.91 21.54 -32.60
C LEU A 13 -26.50 22.38 -31.45
N ILE A 14 -26.37 21.91 -30.21
CA ILE A 14 -26.62 22.70 -28.98
C ILE A 14 -25.53 22.37 -27.95
N VAL A 15 -24.81 23.41 -27.50
CA VAL A 15 -24.01 23.52 -26.26
C VAL A 15 -23.43 22.22 -25.69
N PHE A 16 -22.17 21.92 -26.03
CA PHE A 16 -21.32 20.98 -25.28
C PHE A 16 -19.91 21.53 -25.01
N MET A 17 -19.84 22.83 -24.68
CA MET A 17 -18.74 23.34 -23.86
C MET A 17 -19.00 22.88 -22.42
N LEU A 18 -17.99 22.32 -21.76
CA LEU A 18 -18.05 21.77 -20.39
C LEU A 18 -19.04 20.60 -20.21
N THR A 19 -18.63 19.41 -20.65
CA THR A 19 -18.22 18.34 -19.71
C THR A 19 -17.70 17.15 -20.52
N ALA A 20 -16.39 17.08 -20.72
CA ALA A 20 -15.78 15.78 -20.91
C ALA A 20 -15.92 15.05 -19.57
N ALA A 21 -16.87 14.11 -19.47
CA ALA A 21 -16.80 13.12 -18.42
C ALA A 21 -15.49 12.36 -18.64
N VAL A 22 -14.52 12.57 -17.74
CA VAL A 22 -13.29 11.78 -17.71
C VAL A 22 -13.70 10.41 -17.19
N TRP A 23 -13.96 9.49 -18.12
CA TRP A 23 -14.11 8.08 -17.81
C TRP A 23 -12.72 7.52 -17.60
N SER A 24 -12.44 7.01 -16.39
CA SER A 24 -11.24 6.22 -16.16
C SER A 24 -11.50 4.76 -16.53
N GLU A 25 -10.50 4.12 -17.13
CA GLU A 25 -10.52 2.69 -17.46
C GLU A 25 -9.85 1.87 -16.33
N PRO A 26 -10.21 0.58 -16.16
CA PRO A 26 -9.56 -0.28 -15.18
C PRO A 26 -8.07 -0.43 -15.46
N GLY A 27 -7.24 0.08 -14.54
CA GLY A 27 -5.79 0.12 -14.70
C GLY A 27 -5.22 1.52 -14.95
N ASP A 28 -6.05 2.56 -15.10
CA ASP A 28 -5.59 3.95 -15.09
C ASP A 28 -4.90 4.27 -13.76
N TRP A 29 -3.83 5.07 -13.84
CA TRP A 29 -3.04 5.53 -12.68
C TRP A 29 -2.93 7.06 -12.67
N LEU A 30 -2.76 7.61 -11.46
CA LEU A 30 -2.50 9.02 -11.21
C LEU A 30 -1.15 9.15 -10.49
N GLU A 31 -0.32 10.10 -10.94
CA GLU A 31 0.91 10.47 -10.26
C GLU A 31 0.58 11.37 -9.06
N LEU A 32 0.90 10.92 -7.84
CA LEU A 32 0.67 11.66 -6.59
C LEU A 32 1.96 12.24 -5.99
N GLY A 33 3.14 11.79 -6.43
CA GLY A 33 4.43 12.23 -5.94
C GLY A 33 5.59 11.43 -6.52
N SER A 34 6.81 11.94 -6.35
CA SER A 34 8.06 11.31 -6.81
C SER A 34 9.16 11.47 -5.75
N GLY A 35 10.27 10.75 -5.90
CA GLY A 35 11.38 10.72 -4.92
C GLY A 35 11.31 9.56 -3.92
N TRP A 36 10.41 8.60 -4.14
CA TRP A 36 10.38 7.33 -3.41
C TRP A 36 11.46 6.40 -3.93
N GLU A 37 12.41 6.03 -3.07
CA GLU A 37 13.62 5.26 -3.41
C GLU A 37 13.86 4.17 -2.34
N GLU A 38 14.53 3.08 -2.73
CA GLU A 38 14.93 1.99 -1.80
C GLU A 38 13.77 1.50 -0.89
N LEU A 39 12.65 1.13 -1.51
CA LEU A 39 11.41 0.78 -0.82
C LEU A 39 11.55 -0.50 0.03
N GLY A 40 11.38 -0.36 1.34
CA GLY A 40 11.34 -1.48 2.29
C GLY A 40 9.96 -2.13 2.44
N GLY A 41 8.89 -1.38 2.14
CA GLY A 41 7.51 -1.87 2.19
C GLY A 41 6.48 -0.75 2.14
N MET A 42 5.22 -1.13 1.92
CA MET A 42 4.07 -0.24 1.99
C MET A 42 2.87 -0.99 2.57
N THR A 43 2.10 -0.34 3.44
CA THR A 43 0.82 -0.84 3.93
C THR A 43 -0.18 0.30 4.13
N ALA A 44 -1.43 -0.02 4.47
CA ALA A 44 -2.47 0.97 4.75
C ALA A 44 -3.04 0.75 6.16
N LEU A 45 -3.17 1.83 6.94
CA LEU A 45 -3.68 1.82 8.30
C LEU A 45 -4.46 3.12 8.56
N ASP A 46 -5.64 3.01 9.19
CA ASP A 46 -6.51 4.14 9.58
C ASP A 46 -6.83 5.20 8.51
N GLY A 47 -6.70 4.84 7.23
CA GLY A 47 -6.98 5.72 6.08
C GLY A 47 -5.75 6.41 5.48
N ASN A 48 -4.57 6.23 6.08
CA ASN A 48 -3.28 6.64 5.55
C ASN A 48 -2.51 5.45 4.98
N LEU A 49 -1.53 5.73 4.12
CA LEU A 49 -0.50 4.79 3.72
C LEU A 49 0.71 4.97 4.64
N TYR A 50 1.40 3.87 4.93
CA TYR A 50 2.69 3.90 5.60
C TYR A 50 3.71 3.26 4.67
N ILE A 51 4.81 3.96 4.40
CA ILE A 51 5.81 3.61 3.38
C ILE A 51 7.21 3.69 3.99
N ILE A 52 8.01 2.64 3.82
CA ILE A 52 9.45 2.69 4.12
C ILE A 52 10.20 2.99 2.82
N SER A 53 10.95 4.09 2.81
CA SER A 53 11.72 4.61 1.67
C SER A 53 13.05 5.15 2.19
N GLY A 54 14.18 4.69 1.65
CA GLY A 54 15.52 5.14 2.08
C GLY A 54 15.75 5.00 3.59
N GLU A 55 15.46 3.83 4.15
CA GLU A 55 15.52 3.50 5.59
C GLU A 55 14.63 4.34 6.53
N THR A 56 13.74 5.17 5.99
CA THR A 56 12.84 6.07 6.75
C THR A 56 11.38 5.66 6.58
N LEU A 57 10.61 5.66 7.67
CA LEU A 57 9.17 5.41 7.69
C LEU A 57 8.42 6.73 7.49
N TYR A 58 7.50 6.74 6.53
CA TYR A 58 6.63 7.87 6.23
C TYR A 58 5.16 7.50 6.41
N GLU A 59 4.40 8.34 7.10
CA GLU A 59 2.94 8.39 6.94
C GLU A 59 2.61 9.23 5.72
N VAL A 60 1.70 8.77 4.86
CA VAL A 60 1.33 9.43 3.60
C VAL A 60 -0.20 9.45 3.47
N ASP A 61 -0.77 10.62 3.22
CA ASP A 61 -2.20 10.75 2.96
C ASP A 61 -2.57 10.31 1.53
N LYS A 62 -3.86 10.20 1.26
CA LYS A 62 -4.41 9.81 -0.06
C LYS A 62 -4.15 10.84 -1.17
N GLU A 63 -3.73 12.06 -0.83
CA GLU A 63 -3.34 13.11 -1.76
C GLU A 63 -1.83 13.05 -2.09
N GLY A 64 -1.04 12.28 -1.35
CA GLY A 64 0.41 12.12 -1.53
C GLY A 64 1.26 13.02 -0.62
N ASN A 65 0.66 13.78 0.31
CA ASN A 65 1.41 14.54 1.31
C ASN A 65 1.94 13.57 2.38
N TYR A 66 3.16 13.78 2.86
CA TYR A 66 3.81 12.85 3.78
C TYR A 66 4.44 13.52 5.01
N THR A 67 4.51 12.74 6.10
CA THR A 67 5.17 13.07 7.36
C THR A 67 6.25 12.03 7.63
N ASP A 68 7.45 12.49 7.98
CA ASP A 68 8.57 11.66 8.43
C ASP A 68 8.30 11.18 9.88
N LEU A 69 8.29 9.86 10.09
CA LEU A 69 8.10 9.22 11.40
C LEU A 69 9.40 8.65 11.99
N GLY A 70 10.55 8.89 11.33
CA GLY A 70 11.86 8.42 11.76
C GLY A 70 12.41 7.26 10.94
N GLY A 71 13.73 7.10 11.01
CA GLY A 71 14.50 6.11 10.25
C GLY A 71 15.28 5.12 11.10
N GLY A 72 16.04 4.27 10.41
CA GLY A 72 16.70 3.08 10.97
C GLY A 72 16.13 1.76 10.42
N TRP A 73 15.23 1.83 9.43
CA TRP A 73 14.54 0.69 8.84
C TRP A 73 15.35 0.06 7.69
N SER A 74 16.54 -0.43 7.98
CA SER A 74 17.38 -1.15 7.01
C SER A 74 16.94 -2.62 6.83
N ASP A 75 17.38 -3.24 5.74
CA ASP A 75 17.14 -4.66 5.41
C ASP A 75 15.69 -5.12 5.66
N THR A 76 14.72 -4.36 5.13
CA THR A 76 13.30 -4.59 5.42
C THR A 76 12.79 -5.88 4.76
N GLY A 77 12.26 -6.81 5.56
CA GLY A 77 11.69 -8.08 5.11
C GLY A 77 10.21 -8.01 4.73
N GLY A 78 9.51 -6.95 5.14
CA GLY A 78 8.11 -6.69 4.85
C GLY A 78 7.45 -5.78 5.88
N MET A 79 6.26 -5.28 5.56
CA MET A 79 5.43 -4.45 6.44
C MET A 79 3.95 -4.79 6.27
N ALA A 80 3.20 -4.86 7.37
CA ALA A 80 1.76 -5.07 7.39
C ALA A 80 1.09 -4.33 8.55
N ALA A 81 -0.13 -3.83 8.36
CA ALA A 81 -0.93 -3.21 9.41
C ALA A 81 -1.84 -4.24 10.10
N TYR A 82 -1.85 -4.28 11.43
CA TYR A 82 -2.69 -5.17 12.24
C TYR A 82 -3.05 -4.49 13.58
N ASP A 83 -4.29 -4.65 14.02
CA ASP A 83 -4.87 -4.13 15.28
C ASP A 83 -4.47 -2.68 15.68
N GLY A 84 -4.46 -1.77 14.70
CA GLY A 84 -4.14 -0.35 14.94
C GLY A 84 -2.65 0.00 14.92
N LEU A 85 -1.78 -0.99 14.67
CA LEU A 85 -0.32 -0.88 14.67
C LEU A 85 0.28 -1.34 13.34
N LEU A 86 1.54 -0.98 13.11
CA LEU A 86 2.35 -1.49 12.02
C LEU A 86 3.26 -2.59 12.54
N TYR A 87 3.41 -3.64 11.75
CA TYR A 87 4.36 -4.71 11.97
C TYR A 87 5.39 -4.65 10.86
N ILE A 88 6.66 -4.48 11.21
CA ILE A 88 7.77 -4.26 10.27
C ILE A 88 8.87 -5.27 10.58
N ILE A 89 9.35 -5.99 9.56
CA ILE A 89 10.56 -6.81 9.69
C ILE A 89 11.73 -5.98 9.20
N SER A 90 12.74 -5.75 10.04
CA SER A 90 13.95 -5.00 9.71
C SER A 90 15.15 -5.60 10.43
N GLY A 91 16.24 -5.84 9.69
CA GLY A 91 17.47 -6.44 10.23
C GLY A 91 17.29 -7.85 10.81
N GLY A 92 16.28 -8.61 10.37
CA GLY A 92 15.95 -9.93 10.91
C GLY A 92 15.10 -9.93 12.20
N THR A 93 14.74 -8.76 12.71
CA THR A 93 13.82 -8.56 13.85
C THR A 93 12.45 -8.11 13.37
N LEU A 94 11.40 -8.61 14.02
CA LEU A 94 10.03 -8.13 13.89
C LEU A 94 9.78 -7.04 14.94
N TRP A 95 9.33 -5.89 14.47
CA TRP A 95 9.03 -4.70 15.26
C TRP A 95 7.53 -4.41 15.20
N GLU A 96 6.95 -4.11 16.34
CA GLU A 96 5.65 -3.46 16.46
C GLU A 96 5.88 -1.94 16.53
N VAL A 97 5.11 -1.16 15.76
CA VAL A 97 5.31 0.30 15.61
C VAL A 97 3.96 1.02 15.67
N ASP A 98 3.87 2.08 16.47
CA ASP A 98 2.70 2.95 16.51
C ASP A 98 2.69 3.98 15.37
N LYS A 99 1.62 4.77 15.28
CA LYS A 99 1.42 5.74 14.19
C LYS A 99 2.27 7.00 14.37
N GLU A 100 2.81 7.20 15.57
CA GLU A 100 3.77 8.24 15.92
C GLU A 100 5.23 7.82 15.63
N GLY A 101 5.45 6.57 15.19
CA GLY A 101 6.77 6.02 14.83
C GLY A 101 7.54 5.39 15.99
N ASN A 102 6.97 5.28 17.19
CA ASN A 102 7.61 4.58 18.30
C ASN A 102 7.52 3.07 18.09
N TYR A 103 8.61 2.34 18.35
CA TYR A 103 8.71 0.92 18.05
C TYR A 103 9.21 0.07 19.22
N THR A 104 8.78 -1.20 19.23
CA THR A 104 9.15 -2.23 20.22
C THR A 104 9.58 -3.51 19.49
N ASP A 105 10.69 -4.11 19.92
CA ASP A 105 11.14 -5.44 19.46
C ASP A 105 10.20 -6.52 20.01
N ILE A 106 9.61 -7.33 19.12
CA ILE A 106 8.73 -8.44 19.49
C ILE A 106 9.26 -9.81 19.02
N GLY A 107 10.51 -9.89 18.53
CA GLY A 107 11.20 -11.15 18.27
C GLY A 107 12.05 -11.18 17.00
N SER A 108 13.16 -11.92 17.06
CA SER A 108 14.12 -12.08 15.96
C SER A 108 14.11 -13.47 15.31
N GLY A 109 14.80 -13.59 14.16
CA GLY A 109 14.91 -14.83 13.36
C GLY A 109 14.26 -14.76 11.98
N TRP A 110 13.97 -13.55 11.49
CA TRP A 110 13.26 -13.29 10.24
C TRP A 110 14.19 -12.97 9.05
N ASP A 111 15.42 -13.54 9.08
CA ASP A 111 16.56 -13.20 8.20
C ASP A 111 16.36 -13.51 6.70
N ASN A 112 15.32 -14.28 6.33
CA ASN A 112 15.05 -14.69 4.96
C ASN A 112 13.55 -14.64 4.67
N THR A 113 12.96 -13.46 4.85
CA THR A 113 11.53 -13.22 4.68
C THR A 113 11.17 -13.07 3.19
N GLY A 114 10.12 -13.79 2.76
CA GLY A 114 9.55 -13.73 1.40
C GLY A 114 8.22 -12.98 1.32
N GLY A 115 7.65 -12.58 2.45
CA GLY A 115 6.44 -11.75 2.53
C GLY A 115 5.76 -11.83 3.90
N MET A 116 5.03 -10.77 4.23
CA MET A 116 4.22 -10.65 5.45
C MET A 116 2.84 -10.08 5.10
N THR A 117 1.79 -10.59 5.72
CA THR A 117 0.41 -10.11 5.49
C THR A 117 -0.52 -10.48 6.66
N VAL A 118 -1.76 -10.00 6.62
CA VAL A 118 -2.76 -10.25 7.65
C VAL A 118 -4.00 -10.87 7.02
N LEU A 119 -4.54 -11.92 7.65
CA LEU A 119 -5.77 -12.58 7.23
C LEU A 119 -6.61 -12.90 8.48
N ASP A 120 -7.90 -12.53 8.45
CA ASP A 120 -8.88 -12.82 9.51
C ASP A 120 -8.39 -12.51 10.94
N GLY A 121 -7.69 -11.38 11.10
CA GLY A 121 -7.16 -10.94 12.40
C GLY A 121 -5.95 -11.74 12.89
N ARG A 122 -5.09 -12.20 11.97
CA ARG A 122 -3.85 -12.94 12.29
C ARG A 122 -2.73 -12.48 11.38
N LEU A 123 -1.55 -12.25 11.96
CA LEU A 123 -0.34 -11.89 11.22
C LEU A 123 0.37 -13.14 10.72
N TYR A 124 0.71 -13.15 9.43
CA TYR A 124 1.35 -14.27 8.75
C TYR A 124 2.65 -13.83 8.07
N ILE A 125 3.72 -14.60 8.28
CA ILE A 125 5.05 -14.35 7.69
C ILE A 125 5.53 -15.61 6.97
N VAL A 126 6.02 -15.47 5.75
CA VAL A 126 6.82 -16.51 5.07
C VAL A 126 8.30 -16.20 5.28
N SER A 127 9.03 -17.08 5.97
CA SER A 127 10.48 -16.95 6.18
C SER A 127 11.17 -18.30 6.01
N GLY A 128 12.33 -18.33 5.37
CA GLY A 128 13.12 -19.56 5.18
C GLY A 128 12.40 -20.67 4.41
N GLY A 129 11.39 -20.34 3.61
CA GLY A 129 10.53 -21.31 2.91
C GLY A 129 9.42 -21.92 3.77
N THR A 130 9.20 -21.43 5.00
CA THR A 130 8.13 -21.86 5.92
C THR A 130 7.14 -20.71 6.15
N LEU A 131 5.85 -21.03 6.24
CA LEU A 131 4.80 -20.09 6.64
C LEU A 131 4.57 -20.18 8.15
N TYR A 132 4.55 -19.03 8.82
CA TYR A 132 4.31 -18.89 10.26
C TYR A 132 3.07 -18.02 10.50
N GLU A 133 2.27 -18.39 11.50
CA GLU A 133 1.36 -17.48 12.19
C GLU A 133 2.14 -16.84 13.34
N VAL A 134 2.14 -15.51 13.43
CA VAL A 134 2.73 -14.80 14.57
C VAL A 134 1.67 -14.70 15.65
N LEU A 135 2.02 -15.12 16.86
CA LEU A 135 1.18 -14.96 18.04
C LEU A 135 1.56 -13.64 18.72
N THR A 136 0.72 -12.62 18.54
CA THR A 136 0.74 -11.36 19.30
C THR A 136 -0.18 -11.51 20.53
N GLU A 137 0.11 -10.80 21.62
CA GLU A 137 -0.71 -10.84 22.85
C GLU A 137 -1.96 -9.93 22.79
#